data_AF-S4N337-F1
#
_entry.id   AF-S4N337-F1
#
_cell.length_a   1.000
_cell.length_b   1.000
_cell.length_c   1.000
_cell.angle_alpha   90.00
_cell.angle_beta   90.00
_cell.angle_gamma   90.00
#
_symmetry.space_group_name_H-M   'P 1'
#
loop_
_entity.id
_entity.type
_entity.pdbx_description
1 polymer ?
#
loop_
_entity_poly.entity_id
_entity_poly.type
_entity_poly.pdbx_seq_one_letter_code
_entity_poly.pdbx_strand_id
1 'polypeptide(L)'
;MLLHGHRGKWTWLEAPPATTTIPPYGIHRAPCGDVWVYGSELVARWDGAAWTVLPAPGGIRAGFTGLLPVARDDIWMTGYDYGVGGPPGKPPGVRLLHGDGTGWEYVTAPFGVGVLTGIVGDAQGRPDRISGWDFWDQTRAHYLRWDGTAWVSERGPVATTPVVMNALATVPGSDGYWAVGTTSPPPSPTAQPRIER
;
A
#
# COMPACT_ATOMS: atom_id res chain seq x y z
N MET A 1 17.68 6.33 -6.21
CA MET A 1 18.08 6.18 -7.62
C MET A 1 16.99 5.38 -8.33
N LEU A 2 16.46 5.86 -9.46
CA LEU A 2 15.35 5.22 -10.18
C LEU A 2 15.81 4.77 -11.57
N LEU A 3 15.42 3.55 -11.96
CA LEU A 3 15.67 3.00 -13.29
C LEU A 3 14.42 3.11 -14.16
N HIS A 4 14.56 3.69 -15.33
CA HIS A 4 13.52 3.68 -16.37
C HIS A 4 13.94 2.75 -17.51
N GLY A 5 13.10 1.74 -17.78
CA GLY A 5 13.32 0.77 -18.85
C GLY A 5 12.43 1.08 -20.05
N HIS A 6 13.02 1.27 -21.23
CA HIS A 6 12.27 1.40 -22.48
C HIS A 6 12.95 0.62 -23.60
N ARG A 7 12.20 -0.31 -24.22
CA ARG A 7 12.66 -1.17 -25.33
C ARG A 7 14.00 -1.88 -25.04
N GLY A 8 14.13 -2.44 -23.85
CA GLY A 8 15.32 -3.20 -23.43
C GLY A 8 16.54 -2.34 -23.04
N LYS A 9 16.43 -1.01 -23.04
CA LYS A 9 17.46 -0.11 -22.50
C LYS A 9 17.02 0.45 -21.16
N TRP A 10 17.95 0.44 -20.20
CA TRP A 10 17.77 1.00 -18.88
C TRP A 10 18.53 2.30 -18.76
N THR A 11 17.86 3.35 -18.31
CA THR A 11 18.45 4.67 -18.08
C THR A 11 18.20 5.11 -16.65
N TRP A 12 19.21 5.72 -16.05
CA TRP A 12 19.05 6.38 -14.76
C TRP A 12 18.20 7.63 -14.93
N LEU A 13 17.19 7.78 -14.07
CA LEU A 13 16.51 9.04 -13.86
C LEU A 13 17.14 9.77 -12.68
N GLU A 14 17.02 11.09 -12.70
CA GLU A 14 17.34 11.92 -11.53
C GLU A 14 16.56 11.42 -10.32
N ALA A 15 17.18 11.41 -9.14
CA ALA A 15 16.50 11.02 -7.92
C ALA A 15 15.59 12.18 -7.45
N PRO A 16 14.48 11.89 -6.73
CA PRO A 16 13.73 12.95 -6.06
C PRO A 16 14.67 13.77 -5.16
N PRO A 17 14.54 15.11 -5.13
CA PRO A 17 15.40 15.99 -4.34
C PRO A 17 15.01 15.94 -2.85
N ALA A 18 15.15 14.77 -2.23
CA ALA A 18 14.81 14.50 -0.84
C ALA A 18 15.94 13.71 -0.16
N THR A 19 16.23 14.04 1.09
CA THR A 19 17.17 13.30 1.93
C THR A 19 16.40 12.29 2.77
N THR A 20 16.56 11.01 2.46
CA THR A 20 15.94 9.90 3.21
C THR A 20 17.03 9.04 3.85
N THR A 21 16.80 8.58 5.08
CA THR A 21 17.64 7.56 5.72
C THR A 21 17.09 6.15 5.50
N ILE A 22 15.80 6.04 5.21
CA ILE A 22 15.09 4.80 4.90
C ILE A 22 14.81 4.73 3.39
N PRO A 23 15.14 3.62 2.69
CA PRO A 23 14.84 3.50 1.27
C PRO A 23 13.33 3.52 1.02
N PRO A 24 12.86 4.11 -0.10
CA PRO A 24 11.47 4.02 -0.47
C PRO A 24 11.07 2.55 -0.71
N TYR A 25 9.81 2.24 -0.41
CA TYR A 25 9.27 0.89 -0.45
C TYR A 25 8.70 0.53 -1.82
N GLY A 26 7.99 1.46 -2.46
CA GLY A 26 7.18 1.16 -3.64
C GLY A 26 7.19 2.23 -4.72
N ILE A 27 6.69 1.83 -5.89
CA ILE A 27 6.49 2.66 -7.07
C ILE A 27 5.07 2.43 -7.59
N HIS A 28 4.40 3.49 -8.01
CA HIS A 28 3.09 3.43 -8.65
C HIS A 28 3.10 4.25 -9.95
N ARG A 29 2.51 3.73 -11.03
CA ARG A 29 2.31 4.48 -12.27
C ARG A 29 0.83 4.85 -12.40
N ALA A 30 0.54 6.15 -12.32
CA ALA A 30 -0.82 6.67 -12.44
C ALA A 30 -1.34 6.58 -13.89
N PRO A 31 -2.66 6.54 -14.11
CA PRO A 31 -3.26 6.55 -15.45
C PRO A 31 -2.83 7.75 -16.31
N CYS A 32 -2.62 8.91 -15.69
CA CYS A 32 -2.12 10.13 -16.36
C CYS A 32 -0.66 10.02 -16.84
N GLY A 33 0.06 8.96 -16.48
CA GLY A 33 1.47 8.76 -16.81
C GLY A 33 2.45 9.20 -15.72
N ASP A 34 1.99 9.93 -14.72
CA ASP A 34 2.80 10.31 -13.56
C ASP A 34 3.33 9.05 -12.84
N VAL A 35 4.55 9.13 -12.35
CA VAL A 35 5.20 8.07 -11.57
C VAL A 35 5.36 8.52 -10.14
N TRP A 36 4.92 7.69 -9.20
CA TRP A 36 4.99 7.94 -7.77
C TRP A 36 5.98 6.98 -7.13
N VAL A 37 6.82 7.50 -6.24
CA VAL A 37 7.72 6.72 -5.39
C VAL A 37 7.36 7.04 -3.94
N TYR A 38 7.25 6.01 -3.10
CA TYR A 38 6.78 6.19 -1.73
C TYR A 38 7.46 5.27 -0.73
N GLY A 39 7.46 5.68 0.53
CA GLY A 39 7.94 4.97 1.70
C GLY A 39 7.72 5.80 2.97
N SER A 40 8.31 5.38 4.09
CA SER A 40 8.12 6.03 5.40
C SER A 40 8.59 7.47 5.48
N GLU A 41 9.62 7.84 4.71
CA GLU A 41 10.23 9.18 4.73
C GLU A 41 10.10 9.92 3.39
N LEU A 42 9.43 9.33 2.40
CA LEU A 42 9.36 9.90 1.06
C LEU A 42 8.01 9.61 0.42
N VAL A 43 7.40 10.66 -0.12
CA VAL A 43 6.38 10.57 -1.16
C VAL A 43 6.78 11.57 -2.24
N ALA A 44 7.00 11.10 -3.46
CA ALA A 44 7.42 11.94 -4.57
C ALA A 44 6.75 11.54 -5.88
N ARG A 45 6.46 12.53 -6.70
CA ARG A 45 5.77 12.40 -7.99
C ARG A 45 6.64 12.94 -9.12
N TRP A 46 6.80 12.16 -10.17
CA TRP A 46 7.42 12.55 -11.43
C TRP A 46 6.34 12.75 -12.48
N ASP A 47 6.30 13.94 -13.09
CA ASP A 47 5.29 14.29 -14.09
C ASP A 47 5.75 14.14 -15.55
N GLY A 48 6.92 13.52 -15.75
CA GLY A 48 7.57 13.43 -17.06
C GLY A 48 8.70 14.45 -17.25
N ALA A 49 8.73 15.52 -16.44
CA ALA A 49 9.72 16.58 -16.55
C ALA A 49 10.46 16.87 -15.24
N ALA A 50 9.77 16.84 -14.09
CA ALA A 50 10.36 17.15 -12.80
C ALA A 50 9.77 16.32 -11.66
N TRP A 51 10.55 16.18 -10.58
CA TRP A 51 10.07 15.63 -9.32
C TRP A 51 9.39 16.70 -8.48
N THR A 52 8.21 16.38 -7.95
CA THR A 52 7.56 17.09 -6.84
C THR A 52 7.63 16.20 -5.61
N VAL A 53 8.26 16.68 -4.54
CA VAL A 53 8.27 16.00 -3.24
C VAL A 53 7.10 16.49 -2.42
N LEU A 54 6.31 15.56 -1.87
CA LEU A 54 5.19 15.84 -0.99
C LEU A 54 5.60 15.64 0.48
N PRO A 55 4.85 16.21 1.43
CA PRO A 55 5.05 15.92 2.84
C PRO A 55 4.98 14.42 3.11
N ALA A 56 5.94 13.90 3.88
CA ALA A 56 5.89 12.51 4.32
C ALA A 56 4.80 12.36 5.40
N PRO A 57 4.03 11.25 5.40
CA PRO A 57 2.98 11.01 6.40
C PRO A 57 3.51 10.83 7.83
N GLY A 58 4.80 10.48 7.98
CA GLY A 58 5.43 10.28 9.28
C GLY A 58 4.89 9.06 10.03
N GLY A 59 5.05 9.06 11.35
CA GLY A 59 4.61 7.97 12.24
C GLY A 59 5.76 7.18 12.85
N ILE A 60 5.54 6.66 14.05
CA ILE A 60 6.58 6.03 14.85
C ILE A 60 6.69 4.57 14.45
N ARG A 61 7.84 4.20 13.87
CA ARG A 61 8.08 2.85 13.31
C ARG A 61 6.97 2.46 12.32
N ALA A 62 6.55 3.43 11.51
CA ALA A 62 5.54 3.24 10.47
C ALA A 62 6.17 2.67 9.19
N GLY A 63 5.42 1.81 8.51
CA GLY A 63 5.73 1.32 7.18
C GLY A 63 4.53 1.57 6.27
N PHE A 64 4.77 2.18 5.11
CA PHE A 64 3.75 2.37 4.08
C PHE A 64 3.99 1.44 2.90
N THR A 65 2.96 0.67 2.59
CA THR A 65 3.03 -0.54 1.77
C THR A 65 2.30 -0.36 0.43
N GLY A 66 1.28 0.51 0.39
CA GLY A 66 0.54 0.84 -0.83
C GLY A 66 0.28 2.34 -0.96
N LEU A 67 0.19 2.80 -2.21
CA LEU A 67 -0.19 4.15 -2.59
C LEU A 67 -1.07 4.11 -3.84
N LEU A 68 -2.19 4.82 -3.80
CA LEU A 68 -3.09 5.06 -4.93
C LEU A 68 -3.30 6.57 -5.10
N PRO A 69 -2.75 7.19 -6.16
CA PRO A 69 -3.02 8.57 -6.50
C PRO A 69 -4.26 8.62 -7.40
N VAL A 70 -5.39 9.09 -6.85
CA VAL A 70 -6.62 9.34 -7.61
C VAL A 70 -6.46 10.61 -8.44
N ALA A 71 -5.86 11.63 -7.83
CA ALA A 71 -5.42 12.87 -8.47
C ALA A 71 -4.06 13.32 -7.90
N ARG A 72 -3.59 14.52 -8.27
CA ARG A 72 -2.32 15.07 -7.76
C ARG A 72 -2.41 15.47 -6.28
N ASP A 73 -3.62 15.74 -5.83
CA ASP A 73 -4.06 16.25 -4.53
C ASP A 73 -5.17 15.37 -3.94
N ASP A 74 -5.32 14.13 -4.41
CA ASP A 74 -6.22 13.12 -3.85
C ASP A 74 -5.49 11.79 -3.87
N ILE A 75 -4.89 11.43 -2.73
CA ILE A 75 -3.96 10.31 -2.63
C ILE A 75 -4.34 9.45 -1.43
N TRP A 76 -4.43 8.14 -1.64
CA TRP A 76 -4.62 7.16 -0.60
C TRP A 76 -3.33 6.41 -0.30
N MET A 77 -3.04 6.18 0.98
CA MET A 77 -1.90 5.38 1.41
C MET A 77 -2.32 4.34 2.46
N THR A 78 -1.71 3.17 2.36
CA THR A 78 -1.92 2.03 3.25
C THR A 78 -0.62 1.65 3.93
N GLY A 79 -0.74 1.07 5.11
CA GLY A 79 0.41 0.65 5.89
C GLY A 79 0.08 0.19 7.28
N TYR A 80 1.07 0.34 8.15
CA TYR A 80 1.01 -0.04 9.54
C TYR A 80 2.00 0.76 10.40
N ASP A 81 1.87 0.70 11.72
CA ASP A 81 2.86 1.20 12.66
C ASP A 81 2.94 0.35 13.93
N TYR A 82 4.03 0.52 14.69
CA TYR A 82 4.19 -0.13 16.00
C TYR A 82 4.05 0.84 17.18
N GLY A 83 3.98 2.14 16.93
CA GLY A 83 3.93 3.19 17.95
C GLY A 83 5.16 3.21 18.88
N VAL A 84 5.03 3.96 19.98
CA VAL A 84 6.06 4.05 21.04
C VAL A 84 5.96 2.84 21.96
N GLY A 85 7.06 2.09 22.10
CA GLY A 85 7.18 1.04 23.09
C GLY A 85 6.17 -0.10 22.95
N GLY A 86 6.29 -1.07 23.86
CA GLY A 86 5.46 -2.27 23.91
C GLY A 86 6.29 -3.53 24.14
N PRO A 87 5.67 -4.61 24.64
CA PRO A 87 6.38 -5.88 24.78
C PRO A 87 6.86 -6.38 23.40
N PRO A 88 7.97 -7.12 23.34
CA PRO A 88 8.33 -7.88 22.15
C PRO A 88 7.11 -8.67 21.64
N GLY A 89 6.80 -8.55 20.35
CA GLY A 89 5.65 -9.23 19.74
C GLY A 89 4.32 -8.46 19.76
N LYS A 90 4.28 -7.20 20.24
CA LYS A 90 3.10 -6.33 20.06
C LYS A 90 2.72 -6.27 18.57
N PRO A 91 1.47 -6.62 18.21
CA PRO A 91 1.03 -6.55 16.82
C PRO A 91 0.96 -5.10 16.32
N PRO A 92 1.15 -4.88 15.02
CA PRO A 92 1.06 -3.55 14.42
C PRO A 92 -0.37 -3.00 14.46
N GLY A 93 -0.48 -1.67 14.45
CA GLY A 93 -1.72 -0.95 14.18
C GLY A 93 -1.85 -0.66 12.68
N VAL A 94 -3.09 -0.74 12.17
CA VAL A 94 -3.40 -0.37 10.78
C VAL A 94 -3.18 1.11 10.55
N ARG A 95 -2.60 1.46 9.38
CA ARG A 95 -2.55 2.84 8.88
C ARG A 95 -3.23 2.94 7.54
N LEU A 96 -4.27 3.78 7.49
CA LEU A 96 -4.93 4.23 6.27
C LEU A 96 -4.94 5.75 6.29
N LEU A 97 -4.46 6.34 5.21
CA LEU A 97 -4.31 7.78 5.08
C LEU A 97 -4.96 8.26 3.80
N HIS A 98 -5.52 9.47 3.87
CA HIS A 98 -5.96 10.25 2.71
C HIS A 98 -5.19 11.57 2.71
N GLY A 99 -4.66 11.97 1.56
CA GLY A 99 -3.80 13.13 1.43
C GLY A 99 -4.27 14.08 0.35
N ASP A 100 -4.17 15.38 0.64
CA ASP A 100 -4.62 16.48 -0.21
C ASP A 100 -3.47 17.14 -1.02
N GLY A 101 -2.31 16.48 -1.07
CA GLY A 101 -1.09 17.02 -1.66
C GLY A 101 -0.25 17.90 -0.72
N THR A 102 -0.84 18.40 0.37
CA THR A 102 -0.18 19.28 1.35
C THR A 102 -0.10 18.68 2.75
N GLY A 103 -0.88 17.63 3.02
CA GLY A 103 -0.88 16.90 4.28
C GLY A 103 -1.54 15.54 4.16
N TRP A 104 -1.62 14.85 5.30
CA TRP A 104 -2.23 13.53 5.43
C TRP A 104 -3.20 13.51 6.59
N GLU A 105 -4.39 12.97 6.35
CA GLU A 105 -5.41 12.68 7.35
C GLU A 105 -5.52 11.18 7.57
N TYR A 106 -5.71 10.78 8.84
CA TYR A 106 -5.99 9.39 9.18
C TYR A 106 -7.44 9.05 8.88
N VAL A 107 -7.64 8.00 8.09
CA VAL A 107 -8.96 7.44 7.84
C VAL A 107 -9.17 6.21 8.71
N THR A 108 -10.32 6.14 9.38
CA THR A 108 -10.66 5.01 10.24
C THR A 108 -10.92 3.78 9.38
N ALA A 109 -10.09 2.74 9.54
CA ALA A 109 -10.32 1.43 8.96
C ALA A 109 -11.30 0.61 9.83
N PRO A 110 -12.06 -0.34 9.26
CA PRO A 110 -13.02 -1.16 10.01
C PRO A 110 -12.37 -2.21 10.92
N PHE A 111 -11.04 -2.20 11.05
CA PHE A 111 -10.27 -2.94 12.05
C PHE A 111 -8.99 -2.17 12.40
N GLY A 112 -8.47 -2.38 13.62
CA GLY A 112 -7.36 -1.57 14.16
C GLY A 112 -6.02 -2.30 14.35
N VAL A 113 -6.02 -3.63 14.44
CA VAL A 113 -4.82 -4.42 14.75
C VAL A 113 -4.48 -5.34 13.59
N GLY A 114 -3.34 -5.08 12.95
CA GLY A 114 -2.94 -5.75 11.73
C GLY A 114 -2.21 -4.82 10.78
N VAL A 115 -2.28 -5.12 9.49
CA VAL A 115 -1.64 -4.33 8.44
C VAL A 115 -2.57 -4.15 7.24
N LEU A 116 -2.50 -2.98 6.60
CA LEU A 116 -2.96 -2.82 5.22
C LEU A 116 -1.76 -2.89 4.30
N THR A 117 -1.94 -3.49 3.13
CA THR A 117 -0.88 -3.75 2.14
C THR A 117 -1.22 -3.10 0.81
N GLY A 118 -1.62 -3.85 -0.20
CA GLY A 118 -1.89 -3.31 -1.53
C GLY A 118 -3.18 -2.51 -1.58
N ILE A 119 -3.19 -1.39 -2.30
CA ILE A 119 -4.38 -0.63 -2.67
C ILE A 119 -4.47 -0.54 -4.19
N VAL A 120 -5.65 -0.78 -4.74
CA VAL A 120 -5.94 -0.67 -6.17
C VAL A 120 -7.19 0.18 -6.39
N GLY A 121 -7.19 0.89 -7.52
CA GLY A 121 -8.35 1.64 -7.97
C GLY A 121 -9.18 0.90 -9.01
N ASP A 122 -10.37 1.40 -9.26
CA ASP A 122 -11.27 0.92 -10.32
C ASP A 122 -10.76 1.34 -11.71
N ALA A 123 -11.54 1.02 -12.76
CA ALA A 123 -11.21 1.39 -14.13
C ALA A 123 -11.11 2.91 -14.38
N GLN A 124 -11.63 3.74 -13.46
CA GLN A 124 -11.54 5.20 -13.49
C GLN A 124 -10.42 5.73 -12.58
N GLY A 125 -9.68 4.86 -11.89
CA GLY A 125 -8.62 5.23 -10.95
C GLY A 125 -9.13 5.67 -9.57
N ARG A 126 -10.43 5.50 -9.28
CA ARG A 126 -10.99 5.78 -7.95
C ARG A 126 -10.69 4.63 -6.99
N PRO A 127 -10.67 4.83 -5.67
CA PRO A 127 -10.39 3.75 -4.72
C PRO A 127 -11.39 2.61 -4.84
N ASP A 128 -10.91 1.37 -4.74
CA ASP A 128 -11.74 0.19 -4.96
C ASP A 128 -11.46 -0.94 -3.95
N ARG A 129 -10.24 -1.48 -3.94
CA ARG A 129 -9.86 -2.56 -3.01
C ARG A 129 -8.55 -2.28 -2.29
N ILE A 130 -8.50 -2.67 -1.03
CA ILE A 130 -7.29 -2.77 -0.22
C ILE A 130 -7.16 -4.21 0.27
N SER A 131 -5.96 -4.77 0.26
CA SER A 131 -5.66 -6.04 0.94
C SER A 131 -4.96 -5.80 2.27
N GLY A 132 -5.07 -6.77 3.16
CA GLY A 132 -4.45 -6.69 4.47
C GLY A 132 -4.49 -7.99 5.24
N TRP A 133 -4.05 -7.89 6.49
CA TRP A 133 -4.07 -8.96 7.46
C TRP A 133 -4.59 -8.42 8.79
N ASP A 134 -5.50 -9.18 9.40
CA ASP A 134 -6.09 -8.88 10.69
C ASP A 134 -5.56 -9.86 11.73
N PHE A 135 -5.00 -9.32 12.81
CA PHE A 135 -4.42 -10.12 13.88
C PHE A 135 -5.46 -11.04 14.55
N TRP A 136 -6.72 -10.59 14.63
CA TRP A 136 -7.79 -11.30 15.31
C TRP A 136 -8.44 -12.40 14.45
N ASP A 137 -8.21 -12.36 13.14
CA ASP A 137 -8.72 -13.35 12.19
C ASP A 137 -7.64 -13.69 11.17
N GLN A 138 -6.77 -14.61 11.57
CA GLN A 138 -5.59 -14.94 10.79
C GLN A 138 -5.90 -15.90 9.64
N THR A 139 -6.99 -16.67 9.68
CA THR A 139 -7.27 -17.74 8.70
C THR A 139 -8.00 -17.26 7.46
N ARG A 140 -8.33 -15.98 7.37
CA ARG A 140 -8.93 -15.34 6.20
C ARG A 140 -8.15 -14.10 5.82
N ALA A 141 -7.95 -13.89 4.52
CA ALA A 141 -7.52 -12.60 4.02
C ALA A 141 -8.50 -11.51 4.46
N HIS A 142 -7.99 -10.35 4.86
CA HIS A 142 -8.80 -9.16 5.06
C HIS A 142 -8.71 -8.31 3.79
N TYR A 143 -9.86 -7.93 3.24
CA TYR A 143 -9.94 -6.95 2.17
C TYR A 143 -10.79 -5.77 2.64
N LEU A 144 -10.45 -4.55 2.24
CA LEU A 144 -11.37 -3.42 2.34
C LEU A 144 -11.91 -3.12 0.96
N ARG A 145 -13.21 -2.89 0.88
CA ARG A 145 -13.88 -2.39 -0.32
C ARG A 145 -14.32 -0.96 -0.10
N TRP A 146 -14.12 -0.11 -1.09
CA TRP A 146 -14.74 1.21 -1.12
C TRP A 146 -16.22 1.08 -1.49
N ASP A 147 -17.13 1.63 -0.70
CA ASP A 147 -18.57 1.63 -0.99
C ASP A 147 -19.07 2.92 -1.67
N GLY A 148 -18.16 3.84 -1.97
CA GLY A 148 -18.46 5.17 -2.48
C GLY A 148 -18.30 6.27 -1.42
N THR A 149 -18.34 5.91 -0.14
CA THR A 149 -18.27 6.86 1.00
C THR A 149 -17.30 6.42 2.10
N ALA A 150 -17.15 5.13 2.31
CA ALA A 150 -16.32 4.56 3.36
C ALA A 150 -15.69 3.22 2.92
N TRP A 151 -14.70 2.79 3.68
CA TRP A 151 -14.10 1.48 3.56
C TRP A 151 -14.86 0.46 4.39
N VAL A 152 -15.39 -0.57 3.74
CA VAL A 152 -16.09 -1.68 4.37
C VAL A 152 -15.22 -2.93 4.39
N SER A 153 -15.31 -3.71 5.47
CA SER A 153 -14.57 -4.96 5.63
C SER A 153 -15.15 -6.07 4.77
N GLU A 154 -14.27 -6.80 4.09
CA GLU A 154 -14.56 -8.03 3.36
C GLU A 154 -13.56 -9.11 3.77
N ARG A 155 -13.98 -10.38 3.64
CA ARG A 155 -13.16 -11.53 4.00
C ARG A 155 -12.99 -12.48 2.84
N GLY A 156 -11.77 -12.96 2.67
CA GLY A 156 -11.47 -14.08 1.81
C GLY A 156 -12.02 -15.41 2.36
N PRO A 157 -11.84 -16.50 1.59
CA PRO A 157 -12.24 -17.84 2.02
C PRO A 157 -11.45 -18.29 3.26
N VAL A 158 -12.07 -19.13 4.09
CA VAL A 158 -11.44 -19.73 5.26
C VAL A 158 -10.31 -20.67 4.83
N ALA A 159 -9.16 -20.56 5.49
CA ALA A 159 -8.03 -21.45 5.32
C ALA A 159 -7.65 -22.18 6.62
N THR A 160 -6.80 -23.20 6.50
CA THR A 160 -6.22 -23.93 7.63
C THR A 160 -4.92 -23.32 8.13
N THR A 161 -4.39 -22.32 7.43
CA THR A 161 -3.16 -21.59 7.75
C THR A 161 -3.42 -20.09 7.80
N PRO A 162 -2.54 -19.30 8.44
CA PRO A 162 -2.61 -17.85 8.37
C PRO A 162 -2.61 -17.34 6.92
N VAL A 163 -3.27 -16.21 6.67
CA VAL A 163 -3.40 -15.59 5.36
C VAL A 163 -2.97 -14.14 5.45
N VAL A 164 -1.80 -13.83 4.88
CA VAL A 164 -1.24 -12.48 4.87
C VAL A 164 -1.16 -12.01 3.44
N MET A 165 -2.07 -11.12 3.04
CA MET A 165 -2.09 -10.61 1.67
C MET A 165 -1.11 -9.46 1.51
N ASN A 166 -0.35 -9.46 0.41
CA ASN A 166 0.72 -8.50 0.14
C ASN A 166 0.40 -7.56 -1.02
N ALA A 167 -0.27 -8.04 -2.06
CA ALA A 167 -0.58 -7.24 -3.24
C ALA A 167 -1.90 -7.65 -3.89
N LEU A 168 -2.48 -6.70 -4.62
CA LEU A 168 -3.68 -6.83 -5.45
C LEU A 168 -3.36 -6.36 -6.87
N ALA A 169 -4.03 -6.96 -7.85
CA ALA A 169 -4.04 -6.50 -9.23
C ALA A 169 -5.46 -6.63 -9.80
N THR A 170 -5.98 -5.56 -10.38
CA THR A 170 -7.25 -5.57 -11.11
C THR A 170 -7.11 -6.35 -12.42
N VAL A 171 -8.14 -7.10 -12.81
CA VAL A 171 -8.21 -7.80 -14.09
C VAL A 171 -8.85 -6.88 -15.14
N PRO A 172 -8.08 -6.41 -16.16
CA PRO A 172 -8.61 -5.46 -17.14
C PRO A 172 -9.87 -5.97 -17.85
N GLY A 173 -10.91 -5.15 -17.93
CA GLY A 173 -12.17 -5.47 -18.60
C GLY A 173 -13.14 -6.34 -17.80
N SER A 174 -12.94 -6.45 -16.49
CA SER A 174 -13.84 -7.17 -15.57
C SER A 174 -13.86 -6.52 -14.18
N ASP A 175 -14.78 -6.96 -13.32
CA ASP A 175 -14.82 -6.61 -11.90
C ASP A 175 -13.96 -7.55 -11.04
N GLY A 176 -13.00 -8.26 -11.65
CA GLY A 176 -12.18 -9.28 -11.01
C GLY A 176 -10.83 -8.77 -10.51
N TYR A 177 -10.24 -9.51 -9.57
CA TYR A 177 -8.93 -9.21 -8.99
C TYR A 177 -8.07 -10.46 -8.91
N TRP A 178 -6.75 -10.28 -8.95
CA TRP A 178 -5.79 -11.25 -8.47
C TRP A 178 -5.18 -10.75 -7.18
N ALA A 179 -5.00 -11.65 -6.22
CA ALA A 179 -4.37 -11.32 -4.96
C ALA A 179 -3.24 -12.30 -4.67
N VAL A 180 -2.12 -11.80 -4.15
CA VAL A 180 -0.97 -12.61 -3.76
C VAL A 180 -0.54 -12.30 -2.33
N GLY A 181 -0.18 -13.34 -1.59
CA GLY A 181 0.16 -13.27 -0.19
C GLY A 181 1.06 -14.41 0.27
N THR A 182 1.21 -14.52 1.58
CA THR A 182 1.94 -15.58 2.25
C THR A 182 1.08 -16.27 3.31
N THR A 183 1.52 -17.46 3.73
CA THR A 183 0.88 -18.23 4.80
C THR A 183 1.40 -17.94 6.20
N SER A 184 2.33 -16.98 6.34
CA SER A 184 2.89 -16.59 7.63
C SER A 184 3.24 -15.09 7.64
N PRO A 185 3.01 -14.40 8.77
CA PRO A 185 3.45 -13.02 8.96
C PRO A 185 4.97 -12.98 9.21
N PRO A 186 5.69 -11.97 8.69
CA PRO A 186 7.09 -11.75 9.04
C PRO A 186 7.25 -11.46 10.55
N PRO A 187 8.36 -11.86 11.21
CA PRO A 187 9.49 -12.65 10.72
C PRO A 187 9.31 -14.11 11.13
N SER A 188 8.83 -14.96 10.22
CA SER A 188 8.61 -16.39 10.49
C SER A 188 9.37 -17.28 9.50
N PRO A 189 9.82 -18.47 9.92
CA PRO A 189 11.01 -19.15 9.36
C PRO A 189 10.83 -19.75 7.96
N THR A 190 9.60 -19.84 7.44
CA THR A 190 9.32 -20.14 6.02
C THR A 190 7.90 -19.72 5.68
N ALA A 191 7.70 -19.00 4.58
CA ALA A 191 6.40 -18.55 4.10
C ALA A 191 6.15 -19.15 2.72
N GLN A 192 4.97 -19.72 2.46
CA GLN A 192 4.60 -20.22 1.14
C GLN A 192 3.82 -19.14 0.37
N PRO A 193 4.07 -18.94 -0.95
CA PRO A 193 3.23 -18.09 -1.78
C PRO A 193 1.77 -18.56 -1.77
N ARG A 194 0.84 -17.62 -1.70
CA ARG A 194 -0.60 -17.84 -1.82
C ARG A 194 -1.16 -16.96 -2.93
N ILE A 195 -1.97 -17.54 -3.82
CA ILE A 195 -2.65 -16.84 -4.93
C ILE A 195 -4.14 -17.06 -4.79
N GLU A 196 -4.92 -15.98 -4.85
CA GLU A 196 -6.38 -16.00 -4.86
C GLU A 196 -6.90 -15.30 -6.13
N ARG A 197 -8.04 -15.78 -6.64
CA ARG A 197 -8.78 -15.25 -7.79
C ARG A 197 -10.20 -14.92 -7.37
#